data_AF-A0A7Y6IIL4-F1
#
_entry.id   AF-A0A7Y6IIL4-F1
#
_cell.length_a   1.000
_cell.length_b   1.000
_cell.length_c   1.000
_cell.angle_alpha   90.00
_cell.angle_beta   90.00
_cell.angle_gamma   90.00
#
_symmetry.space_group_name_H-M   'P 1'
#
loop_
_entity.id
_entity.type
_entity.pdbx_description
1 polymer ?
#
loop_
_entity_poly.entity_id
_entity_poly.type
_entity_poly.pdbx_seq_one_letter_code
_entity_poly.pdbx_strand_id
1 'polypeptide(L)'
;MTKHTITPPAAPILGETYVCACGEDLPNRMSAEVHAAETGQCSVCLGSAEEPVAPGFVPELTRACTACAGTGRRREQVVWQLAHAEAEQLITVGVVRDVVAGFDGPFHLSEVADVVRAGLGLQAGRLPVGPRVRDLLLRLQASGEITMLSAPDELLAGTDVVLYRDPQWQRARTLGT
;
A
#
# COMPACT_ATOMS: atom_id res chain seq x y z
N MET A 1 10.20 26.62 -10.14
CA MET A 1 10.38 25.62 -9.07
C MET A 1 11.41 24.61 -9.55
N THR A 2 12.52 24.45 -8.84
CA THR A 2 13.57 23.49 -9.21
C THR A 2 13.05 22.06 -9.00
N LYS A 3 13.31 21.17 -9.96
CA LYS A 3 12.95 19.75 -9.86
C LYS A 3 13.99 19.07 -8.96
N HIS A 4 13.55 18.36 -7.93
CA HIS A 4 14.42 17.67 -6.96
C HIS A 4 14.23 16.14 -6.97
N THR A 5 13.75 15.56 -8.08
CA THR A 5 13.69 14.10 -8.24
C THR A 5 15.11 13.54 -8.11
N ILE A 6 15.29 12.55 -7.23
CA ILE A 6 16.57 11.90 -7.00
C ILE A 6 16.58 10.56 -7.73
N THR A 7 17.63 10.33 -8.51
CA THR A 7 17.81 9.09 -9.25
C THR A 7 18.63 8.12 -8.41
N PRO A 8 18.17 6.86 -8.23
CA PRO A 8 18.95 5.83 -7.56
C PRO A 8 20.21 5.47 -8.37
N PRO A 9 21.25 4.91 -7.73
CA PRO A 9 22.46 4.48 -8.41
C PRO A 9 22.14 3.44 -9.48
N ALA A 10 22.72 3.60 -10.68
CA ALA A 10 22.50 2.69 -11.81
C ALA A 10 23.01 1.25 -11.57
N ALA A 11 23.91 1.07 -10.60
CA ALA A 11 24.40 -0.23 -10.17
C ALA A 11 24.65 -0.22 -8.65
N PRO A 12 23.87 -0.95 -7.83
CA PRO A 12 24.02 -0.95 -6.37
C PRO A 12 25.36 -1.53 -5.86
N ILE A 13 26.17 -2.12 -6.75
CA ILE A 13 27.37 -2.89 -6.42
C ILE A 13 28.65 -2.02 -6.37
N LEU A 14 28.64 -0.81 -6.94
CA LEU A 14 29.85 0.03 -7.12
C LEU A 14 29.83 1.35 -6.32
N GLY A 15 29.06 1.40 -5.23
CA GLY A 15 28.88 2.60 -4.41
C GLY A 15 27.53 3.25 -4.69
N GLU A 16 26.76 3.46 -3.63
CA GLU A 16 25.38 3.93 -3.72
C GLU A 16 25.29 5.46 -3.76
N THR A 17 25.88 6.10 -4.78
CA THR A 17 25.69 7.54 -4.94
C THR A 17 24.38 7.81 -5.65
N TYR A 18 23.47 8.48 -4.94
CA TYR A 18 22.23 9.02 -5.46
C TYR A 18 22.51 10.43 -6.00
N VAL A 19 21.84 10.83 -7.07
CA VAL A 19 22.02 12.16 -7.66
C VAL A 19 20.69 12.87 -7.70
N CYS A 20 20.60 14.05 -7.08
CA CYS A 20 19.43 14.90 -7.21
C CYS A 20 19.48 15.69 -8.50
N ALA A 21 18.32 15.94 -9.12
CA ALA A 21 18.21 16.83 -10.28
C ALA A 21 18.66 18.29 -10.02
N CYS A 22 18.89 18.68 -8.75
CA CYS A 22 19.53 19.96 -8.41
C CYS A 22 21.07 19.93 -8.47
N GLY A 23 21.68 18.78 -8.73
CA GLY A 23 23.13 18.59 -8.84
C GLY A 23 23.84 18.13 -7.56
N GLU A 24 23.09 17.81 -6.50
CA GLU A 24 23.67 17.31 -5.24
C GLU A 24 23.99 15.81 -5.34
N ASP A 25 25.20 15.44 -4.94
CA ASP A 25 25.63 14.06 -4.79
C ASP A 25 25.32 13.56 -3.37
N LEU A 26 24.55 12.48 -3.28
CA LEU A 26 23.99 11.96 -2.03
C LEU A 26 24.60 10.58 -1.78
N PRO A 27 25.56 10.44 -0.85
CA PRO A 27 26.47 9.29 -0.77
C PRO A 27 25.81 7.95 -0.38
N ASN A 28 24.56 7.98 0.07
CA ASN A 28 23.80 6.79 0.43
C ASN A 28 22.29 7.07 0.47
N ARG A 29 21.51 6.00 0.63
CA ARG A 29 20.05 6.09 0.73
C ARG A 29 19.56 7.05 1.82
N MET A 30 20.18 7.03 3.01
CA MET A 30 19.78 7.90 4.12
C MET A 30 19.95 9.38 3.77
N SER A 31 21.07 9.76 3.15
CA SER A 31 21.30 11.13 2.68
C SER A 31 20.29 11.55 1.61
N ALA A 32 19.90 10.63 0.72
CA ALA A 32 18.86 10.87 -0.28
C ALA A 32 17.49 11.10 0.34
N GLU A 33 17.13 10.33 1.36
CA GLU A 33 15.87 10.50 2.09
C GLU A 33 15.80 11.82 2.85
N VAL A 34 16.88 12.22 3.52
CA VAL A 34 16.98 13.52 4.21
C VAL A 34 16.88 14.66 3.20
N HIS A 35 17.62 14.61 2.09
CA HIS A 35 17.56 15.65 1.07
C HIS A 35 16.18 15.74 0.41
N ALA A 36 15.55 14.61 0.09
CA ALA A 36 14.17 14.56 -0.41
C ALA A 36 13.22 15.23 0.58
N ALA A 37 13.37 14.90 1.87
CA ALA A 37 12.58 15.43 2.95
C ALA A 37 12.71 16.97 3.04
N GLU A 38 13.93 17.51 3.02
CA GLU A 38 14.24 18.94 3.08
C GLU A 38 13.73 19.71 1.85
N THR A 39 13.74 19.07 0.67
CA THR A 39 13.32 19.67 -0.60
C THR A 39 11.85 19.42 -0.95
N GLY A 40 11.06 18.92 0.00
CA GLY A 40 9.62 18.70 -0.14
C GLY A 40 9.24 17.54 -1.06
N GLN A 41 10.16 16.62 -1.35
CA GLN A 41 9.90 15.40 -2.09
C GLN A 41 9.53 14.26 -1.14
N CYS A 42 8.78 13.28 -1.65
CA CYS A 42 8.48 12.06 -0.93
C CYS A 42 9.80 11.32 -0.60
N SER A 43 10.01 10.98 0.67
CA SER A 43 11.23 10.28 1.08
C SER A 43 11.26 8.80 0.66
N VAL A 44 10.11 8.21 0.32
CA VAL A 44 10.05 6.80 -0.11
C VAL A 44 10.45 6.65 -1.57
N CYS A 45 9.78 7.37 -2.48
CA CYS A 45 10.11 7.32 -3.91
C CYS A 45 11.15 8.36 -4.36
N LEU A 46 11.69 9.13 -3.41
CA LEU A 46 12.65 10.21 -3.66
C LEU A 46 12.21 11.22 -4.74
N GLY A 47 10.90 11.45 -4.84
CA GLY A 47 10.31 12.36 -5.82
C GLY A 47 10.11 11.79 -7.23
N SER A 48 10.27 10.48 -7.45
CA SER A 48 9.98 9.84 -8.73
C SER A 48 8.48 9.64 -9.00
N ALA A 49 7.64 9.68 -7.96
CA ALA A 49 6.23 9.28 -7.98
C ALA A 49 5.98 7.78 -8.23
N GLU A 50 7.02 6.97 -8.40
CA GLU A 50 6.93 5.55 -8.73
C GLU A 50 7.77 4.71 -7.76
N GLU A 51 7.34 3.48 -7.50
CA GLU A 51 8.08 2.49 -6.71
C GLU A 51 8.07 1.13 -7.42
N PRO A 52 9.15 0.33 -7.31
CA PRO A 52 9.17 -1.01 -7.88
C PRO A 52 8.18 -1.92 -7.15
N VAL A 53 7.42 -2.72 -7.92
CA VAL A 53 6.49 -3.71 -7.37
C VAL A 53 7.24 -4.89 -6.74
N ALA A 54 8.36 -5.29 -7.34
CA ALA A 54 9.27 -6.29 -6.84
C ALA A 54 10.71 -5.89 -7.21
N PRO A 55 11.60 -5.64 -6.24
CA PRO A 55 12.99 -5.28 -6.52
C PRO A 55 13.72 -6.40 -7.28
N GLY A 56 14.41 -6.07 -8.37
CA GLY A 56 15.29 -7.01 -9.09
C GLY A 56 14.74 -7.67 -10.37
N PHE A 57 13.56 -7.25 -10.85
CA PHE A 57 12.96 -7.78 -12.08
C PHE A 57 13.18 -6.87 -13.30
N VAL A 58 13.33 -7.47 -14.50
CA VAL A 58 13.46 -6.74 -15.78
C VAL A 58 12.39 -7.24 -16.78
N PRO A 59 11.57 -6.36 -17.39
CA PRO A 59 11.48 -4.93 -17.10
C PRO A 59 10.96 -4.69 -15.68
N GLU A 60 11.52 -3.66 -15.03
CA GLU A 60 11.15 -3.30 -13.66
C GLU A 60 9.69 -2.83 -13.68
N LEU A 61 8.79 -3.67 -13.14
CA LEU A 61 7.40 -3.30 -13.02
C LEU A 61 7.30 -2.23 -11.94
N THR A 62 7.04 -1.00 -12.35
CA THR A 62 6.79 0.12 -11.44
C THR A 62 5.29 0.31 -11.19
N ARG A 63 4.96 0.78 -10.00
CA ARG A 63 3.62 1.27 -9.66
C ARG A 63 3.70 2.67 -9.09
N ALA A 64 2.58 3.39 -9.08
CA ALA A 64 2.48 4.67 -8.39
C ALA A 64 2.89 4.49 -6.92
N CYS A 65 3.75 5.38 -6.42
CA CYS A 65 4.26 5.29 -5.06
C CYS A 65 3.12 5.40 -4.06
N THR A 66 2.89 4.34 -3.30
CA THR A 66 1.77 4.24 -2.36
C THR A 66 1.95 5.17 -1.16
N ALA A 67 3.18 5.48 -0.79
CA ALA A 67 3.49 6.39 0.30
C ALA A 67 3.12 7.86 0.02
N CYS A 68 3.02 8.28 -1.24
CA CYS A 68 2.67 9.67 -1.62
C CYS A 68 1.56 9.76 -2.67
N ALA A 69 0.78 8.68 -2.83
CA ALA A 69 -0.28 8.55 -3.82
C ALA A 69 0.18 8.93 -5.26
N GLY A 70 1.41 8.55 -5.63
CA GLY A 70 1.96 8.83 -6.96
C GLY A 70 2.24 10.30 -7.26
N THR A 71 2.34 11.17 -6.25
CA THR A 71 2.64 12.60 -6.48
C THR A 71 4.13 12.92 -6.45
N GLY A 72 4.93 12.06 -5.82
CA GLY A 72 6.35 12.32 -5.54
C GLY A 72 6.57 13.37 -4.45
N ARG A 73 5.53 13.83 -3.74
CA ARG A 73 5.62 14.99 -2.85
C ARG A 73 5.50 14.61 -1.37
N ARG A 74 6.22 15.37 -0.54
CA ARG A 74 6.25 15.16 0.92
C ARG A 74 4.96 15.52 1.61
N ARG A 75 4.29 16.60 1.18
CA ARG A 75 3.05 17.04 1.80
C ARG A 75 1.98 15.94 1.72
N GLU A 76 1.82 15.38 0.54
CA GLU A 76 0.93 14.28 0.25
C GLU A 76 1.34 13.02 0.99
N GLN A 77 2.65 12.74 1.10
CA GLN A 77 3.17 11.67 1.95
C GLN A 77 2.74 11.82 3.41
N VAL A 78 2.91 13.00 4.01
CA VAL A 78 2.53 13.26 5.41
C VAL A 78 1.03 13.16 5.60
N VAL A 79 0.23 13.76 4.71
CA VAL A 79 -1.23 13.65 4.74
C VAL A 79 -1.67 12.19 4.66
N TRP A 80 -1.05 11.41 3.78
CA TRP A 80 -1.36 10.00 3.61
C TRP A 80 -0.97 9.16 4.83
N GLN A 81 0.20 9.43 5.43
CA GLN A 81 0.63 8.77 6.66
C GLN A 81 -0.30 9.07 7.83
N LEU A 82 -0.75 10.31 7.98
CA LEU A 82 -1.75 10.69 8.99
C LEU A 82 -3.07 9.95 8.77
N ALA A 83 -3.57 9.92 7.52
CA ALA A 83 -4.78 9.18 7.18
C ALA A 83 -4.63 7.67 7.41
N HIS A 84 -3.45 7.10 7.18
CA HIS A 84 -3.16 5.70 7.47
C HIS A 84 -3.21 5.43 8.98
N ALA A 85 -2.51 6.23 9.79
CA ALA A 85 -2.52 6.10 11.25
C ALA A 85 -3.93 6.27 11.84
N GLU A 86 -4.71 7.23 11.33
CA GLU A 86 -6.11 7.44 11.70
C GLU A 86 -6.97 6.21 11.33
N ALA A 87 -6.78 5.65 10.12
CA ALA A 87 -7.47 4.43 9.71
C ALA A 87 -7.10 3.22 10.59
N GLU A 88 -5.86 3.11 11.07
CA GLU A 88 -5.47 2.01 11.97
C GLU A 88 -6.17 2.08 13.32
N GLN A 89 -6.41 3.29 13.83
CA GLN A 89 -7.10 3.53 15.09
C GLN A 89 -8.61 3.28 14.98
N LEU A 90 -9.23 3.71 13.88
CA LEU A 90 -10.68 3.62 13.69
C LEU A 90 -11.13 2.27 13.13
N ILE A 91 -10.37 1.71 12.19
CA ILE A 91 -10.69 0.45 11.50
C ILE A 91 -9.84 -0.65 12.13
N THR A 92 -10.39 -1.25 13.18
CA THR A 92 -9.76 -2.33 13.93
C THR A 92 -10.20 -3.70 13.40
N VAL A 93 -9.49 -4.75 13.83
CA VAL A 93 -9.90 -6.13 13.50
C VAL A 93 -11.29 -6.46 14.03
N GLY A 94 -11.68 -5.91 15.19
CA GLY A 94 -13.01 -6.10 15.76
C GLY A 94 -14.10 -5.52 14.85
N VAL A 95 -13.91 -4.29 14.37
CA VAL A 95 -14.83 -3.65 13.43
C VAL A 95 -14.99 -4.48 12.16
N VAL A 96 -13.89 -4.93 11.56
CA VAL A 96 -13.95 -5.73 10.32
C VAL A 96 -14.59 -7.10 10.58
N ARG A 97 -14.30 -7.73 11.72
CA ARG A 97 -14.91 -9.00 12.13
C ARG A 97 -16.43 -8.87 12.29
N ASP A 98 -16.90 -7.80 12.94
CA ASP A 98 -18.33 -7.55 13.14
C ASP A 98 -19.05 -7.31 11.81
N VAL A 99 -18.43 -6.56 10.89
CA VAL A 99 -18.95 -6.35 9.53
C VAL A 99 -19.04 -7.68 8.78
N VAL A 100 -17.97 -8.48 8.78
CA VAL A 100 -17.92 -9.81 8.14
C VAL A 100 -18.97 -10.76 8.73
N ALA A 101 -19.25 -10.68 10.03
CA ALA A 101 -20.26 -11.51 10.68
C ALA A 101 -21.69 -11.27 10.15
N GLY A 102 -21.95 -10.09 9.58
CA GLY A 102 -23.22 -9.74 8.95
C GLY A 102 -23.43 -10.30 7.54
N PHE A 103 -22.41 -10.91 6.91
CA PHE A 103 -22.55 -11.52 5.57
C PHE A 103 -22.97 -12.99 5.67
N ASP A 104 -24.11 -13.34 5.07
CA ASP A 104 -24.63 -14.72 5.05
C ASP A 104 -23.93 -15.65 4.05
N GLY A 105 -23.14 -15.10 3.12
CA GLY A 105 -22.43 -15.83 2.08
C GLY A 105 -21.00 -15.34 1.86
N PRO A 106 -20.36 -15.73 0.74
CA PRO A 106 -19.13 -15.11 0.29
C PRO A 106 -19.26 -13.60 0.14
N PHE A 107 -18.17 -12.87 0.33
CA PHE A 107 -18.12 -11.41 0.30
C PHE A 107 -16.81 -10.94 -0.34
N HIS A 108 -16.87 -9.78 -1.01
CA HIS A 108 -15.74 -9.14 -1.66
C HIS A 108 -15.05 -8.10 -0.76
N LEU A 109 -13.78 -7.78 -1.05
CA LEU A 109 -13.06 -6.70 -0.40
C LEU A 109 -13.82 -5.38 -0.49
N SER A 110 -14.33 -5.07 -1.69
CA SER A 110 -15.07 -3.83 -1.97
C SER A 110 -16.33 -3.70 -1.09
N GLU A 111 -17.10 -4.77 -0.94
CA GLU A 111 -18.32 -4.79 -0.11
C GLU A 111 -18.01 -4.51 1.36
N VAL A 112 -17.00 -5.17 1.92
CA VAL A 112 -16.58 -4.94 3.31
C VAL A 112 -16.07 -3.50 3.48
N ALA A 113 -15.28 -2.99 2.54
CA ALA A 113 -14.79 -1.63 2.57
C ALA A 113 -15.92 -0.59 2.49
N ASP A 114 -16.95 -0.86 1.70
CA ASP A 114 -18.13 0.01 1.56
C ASP A 114 -18.96 0.04 2.83
N VAL A 115 -19.20 -1.11 3.47
CA VAL A 115 -19.91 -1.19 4.75
C VAL A 115 -19.15 -0.46 5.86
N VAL A 116 -17.82 -0.66 5.95
CA VAL A 116 -16.98 0.06 6.93
C VAL A 116 -17.02 1.57 6.68
N ARG A 117 -16.92 2.00 5.42
CA ARG A 117 -16.98 3.43 5.07
C ARG A 117 -18.32 4.06 5.44
N ALA A 118 -19.42 3.36 5.14
CA ALA A 118 -20.77 3.79 5.48
C ALA A 118 -20.97 3.85 7.00
N GLY A 119 -20.52 2.84 7.74
CA GLY A 119 -20.62 2.79 9.21
C GLY A 119 -19.84 3.90 9.91
N LEU A 120 -18.74 4.36 9.34
CA LEU A 120 -17.95 5.49 9.85
C LEU A 120 -18.41 6.86 9.32
N GLY A 121 -19.41 6.91 8.44
CA GLY A 121 -19.89 8.16 7.84
C GLY A 121 -18.85 8.89 6.99
N LEU A 122 -17.91 8.16 6.39
CA LEU A 122 -16.77 8.74 5.68
C LEU A 122 -17.11 9.05 4.22
N GLN A 123 -16.68 10.22 3.75
CA GLN A 123 -16.65 10.51 2.31
C GLN A 123 -15.60 9.66 1.59
N ALA A 124 -15.85 9.36 0.32
CA ALA A 124 -14.89 8.65 -0.53
C ALA A 124 -13.54 9.40 -0.56
N GLY A 125 -12.44 8.64 -0.40
CA GLY A 125 -11.08 9.19 -0.42
C GLY A 125 -10.59 9.82 0.90
N ARG A 126 -11.42 9.94 1.95
CA ARG A 126 -10.99 10.53 3.22
C ARG A 126 -9.96 9.69 3.98
N LEU A 127 -10.12 8.37 3.96
CA LEU A 127 -9.24 7.39 4.59
C LEU A 127 -8.92 6.24 3.63
N PRO A 128 -7.76 5.57 3.78
CA PRO A 128 -7.41 4.37 3.03
C PRO A 128 -8.19 3.13 3.52
N VAL A 129 -9.53 3.19 3.47
CA VAL A 129 -10.42 2.12 3.97
C VAL A 129 -10.13 0.79 3.27
N GLY A 130 -10.07 0.77 1.93
CA GLY A 130 -9.83 -0.45 1.15
C GLY A 130 -8.52 -1.16 1.54
N PRO A 131 -7.35 -0.48 1.46
CA PRO A 131 -6.08 -1.06 1.90
C PRO A 131 -6.13 -1.58 3.34
N ARG A 132 -6.70 -0.80 4.28
CA ARG A 132 -6.78 -1.21 5.69
C ARG A 132 -7.66 -2.44 5.88
N VAL A 133 -8.83 -2.47 5.26
CA VAL A 133 -9.75 -3.61 5.32
C VAL A 133 -9.09 -4.86 4.74
N ARG A 134 -8.42 -4.75 3.58
CA ARG A 134 -7.67 -5.86 2.98
C ARG A 134 -6.65 -6.44 3.95
N ASP A 135 -5.84 -5.58 4.57
CA ASP A 135 -4.79 -6.04 5.49
C ASP A 135 -5.38 -6.76 6.72
N LEU A 136 -6.56 -6.33 7.20
CA LEU A 136 -7.28 -7.00 8.29
C LEU A 136 -7.95 -8.31 7.85
N LEU A 137 -8.52 -8.39 6.64
CA LEU A 137 -9.05 -9.63 6.08
C LEU A 137 -7.93 -10.67 5.91
N LEU A 138 -6.75 -10.26 5.45
CA LEU A 138 -5.58 -11.15 5.38
C LEU A 138 -5.16 -11.67 6.77
N ARG A 139 -5.26 -10.84 7.82
CA ARG A 139 -5.03 -11.29 9.20
C ARG A 139 -6.08 -12.28 9.67
N LEU A 140 -7.36 -12.04 9.39
CA LEU A 140 -8.46 -12.99 9.70
C LEU A 140 -8.31 -14.31 8.95
N GLN A 141 -7.79 -14.27 7.72
CA GLN A 141 -7.47 -15.47 6.96
C GLN A 141 -6.31 -16.24 7.61
N ALA A 142 -5.25 -15.53 8.01
CA ALA A 142 -4.12 -16.13 8.68
C ALA A 142 -4.48 -16.75 10.05
N SER A 143 -5.50 -16.22 10.75
CA SER A 143 -6.05 -16.82 11.97
C SER A 143 -7.06 -17.96 11.71
N GLY A 144 -7.40 -18.23 10.45
CA GLY A 144 -8.35 -19.28 10.06
C GLY A 144 -9.82 -18.92 10.26
N GLU A 145 -10.14 -17.64 10.50
CA GLU A 145 -11.53 -17.18 10.67
C GLU A 145 -12.27 -17.07 9.32
N ILE A 146 -11.54 -16.82 8.23
CA ILE A 146 -12.07 -16.73 6.87
C ILE A 146 -11.15 -17.45 5.88
N THR A 147 -11.67 -17.78 4.71
CA THR A 147 -10.93 -18.42 3.61
C THR A 147 -11.13 -17.65 2.32
N MET A 148 -10.04 -17.36 1.59
CA MET A 148 -10.12 -16.75 0.26
C MET A 148 -10.63 -17.76 -0.76
N LEU A 149 -11.63 -17.36 -1.54
CA LEU A 149 -12.19 -18.15 -2.63
C LEU A 149 -11.69 -17.72 -4.01
N SER A 150 -11.26 -16.46 -4.14
CA SER A 150 -10.80 -15.94 -5.42
C SER A 150 -9.56 -16.65 -5.95
N ALA A 151 -9.59 -16.92 -7.26
CA ALA A 151 -8.37 -17.11 -8.03
C ALA A 151 -7.71 -15.74 -8.29
N PRO A 152 -6.38 -15.71 -8.50
CA PRO A 152 -5.68 -14.53 -8.98
C PRO A 152 -6.31 -13.90 -10.22
N ASP A 153 -6.41 -12.57 -10.27
CA ASP A 153 -6.81 -11.87 -11.51
C ASP A 153 -5.63 -11.81 -12.48
N GLU A 154 -4.43 -11.56 -11.97
CA GLU A 154 -3.21 -11.55 -12.75
C GLU A 154 -2.07 -12.26 -11.99
N LEU A 155 -1.32 -13.05 -12.72
CA LEU A 155 -0.05 -13.60 -12.28
C LEU A 155 1.06 -12.67 -12.79
N LEU A 156 1.68 -11.95 -11.87
CA LEU A 156 2.83 -11.10 -12.14
C LEU A 156 4.10 -11.93 -11.88
N ALA A 157 5.01 -11.96 -12.85
CA ALA A 157 6.28 -12.71 -12.72
C ALA A 157 6.13 -14.22 -12.43
N GLY A 158 5.28 -14.93 -13.18
CA GLY A 158 5.04 -16.35 -12.96
C GLY A 158 4.10 -16.58 -11.78
N THR A 159 4.38 -17.54 -10.89
CA THR A 159 3.50 -17.87 -9.75
C THR A 159 3.77 -17.06 -8.48
N ASP A 160 4.80 -16.21 -8.47
CA ASP A 160 5.37 -15.66 -7.23
C ASP A 160 4.75 -14.33 -6.81
N VAL A 161 4.19 -13.55 -7.76
CA VAL A 161 3.45 -12.32 -7.46
C VAL A 161 2.06 -12.42 -8.05
N VAL A 162 1.06 -12.13 -7.22
CA VAL A 162 -0.34 -12.38 -7.53
C VAL A 162 -1.13 -11.11 -7.30
N LEU A 163 -1.85 -10.65 -8.32
CA LEU A 163 -2.74 -9.51 -8.23
C LEU A 163 -4.18 -9.99 -8.00
N TYR A 164 -4.79 -9.50 -6.92
CA TYR A 164 -6.22 -9.59 -6.69
C TYR A 164 -6.78 -8.18 -6.69
N ARG A 165 -7.65 -7.86 -7.66
CA ARG A 165 -8.29 -6.55 -7.79
C ARG A 165 -9.43 -6.41 -6.79
N ASP A 166 -10.29 -7.43 -6.67
CA ASP A 166 -11.38 -7.47 -5.68
C ASP A 166 -11.61 -8.90 -5.15
N PRO A 167 -10.66 -9.41 -4.32
CA PRO A 167 -10.72 -10.77 -3.81
C PRO A 167 -12.00 -11.04 -3.02
N GLN A 168 -12.46 -12.28 -3.11
CA GLN A 168 -13.63 -12.83 -2.45
C GLN A 168 -13.19 -13.78 -1.34
N TRP A 169 -13.83 -13.67 -0.19
CA TRP A 169 -13.66 -14.57 0.95
C TRP A 169 -14.99 -15.17 1.38
N GLN A 170 -14.90 -16.19 2.22
CA GLN A 170 -16.02 -16.76 2.95
C GLN A 170 -15.60 -17.00 4.40
N ARG A 171 -16.54 -16.84 5.34
CA ARG A 171 -16.31 -17.23 6.74
C ARG A 171 -15.98 -18.72 6.81
N ALA A 172 -14.94 -19.08 7.56
CA ALA A 172 -14.67 -20.47 7.84
C ALA A 172 -15.88 -21.04 8.58
N ARG A 173 -16.43 -22.16 8.13
CA ARG A 173 -17.47 -22.84 8.90
C ARG A 173 -16.81 -23.29 10.21
N THR A 174 -17.21 -22.70 11.33
CA THR A 174 -17.01 -23.36 12.63
C THR A 174 -17.72 -24.69 12.52
N LEU A 175 -16.96 -25.78 12.39
CA LEU A 175 -17.47 -27.12 12.66
C LEU A 175 -17.97 -27.07 14.11
N GLY A 176 -19.30 -27.00 14.26
CA GLY A 176 -19.95 -27.01 15.56
C GLY A 176 -19.45 -28.18 16.39
N THR A 177 -19.08 -27.89 17.62
CA THR A 177 -18.96 -28.87 18.69
C THR A 177 -20.35 -29.25 19.19
#